data_AF-A0A1V4BMY7-F1
#
_entry.id   AF-A0A1V4BMY7-F1
#
_cell.length_a   1.000
_cell.length_b   1.000
_cell.length_c   1.000
_cell.angle_alpha   90.00
_cell.angle_beta   90.00
_cell.angle_gamma   90.00
#
_symmetry.space_group_name_H-M   'P 1'
#
loop_
_entity.id
_entity.type
_entity.pdbx_description
1 polymer ?
#
loop_
_entity_poly.entity_id
_entity_poly.type
_entity_poly.pdbx_seq_one_letter_code
_entity_poly.pdbx_strand_id
1 'polypeptide(L)'
;MSVNNPYLEYWQKRQKEQQEYNQKLAQEARENLPPVIDYLKENFPITKIILFGSLVKGKFQETSDIDLAVAGIPPESFFQALGKVNLISDRWIDLKPIEDLEPHFLKRVLQTGECLYASDECQ
;
A
#
# COMPACT_ATOMS: atom_id res chain seq x y z
N MET A 1 14.05 44.69 -1.12
CA MET A 1 13.87 44.49 0.34
C MET A 1 13.30 43.10 0.54
N SER A 2 14.08 42.17 1.09
CA SER A 2 13.60 40.81 1.38
C SER A 2 12.54 40.90 2.46
N VAL A 3 11.31 40.49 2.16
CA VAL A 3 10.28 40.33 3.17
C VAL A 3 10.63 39.05 3.93
N ASN A 4 11.38 39.16 5.01
CA ASN A 4 11.45 38.10 6.02
C ASN A 4 10.04 37.94 6.58
N ASN A 5 9.30 36.99 6.03
CA ASN A 5 7.98 36.64 6.49
C ASN A 5 8.12 35.47 7.48
N PRO A 6 8.13 35.73 8.79
CA PRO A 6 8.27 34.67 9.80
C PRO A 6 7.18 33.59 9.69
N TYR A 7 6.04 33.92 9.08
CA TYR A 7 4.98 32.98 8.76
C TYR A 7 5.39 31.99 7.65
N LEU A 8 6.16 32.43 6.66
CA LEU A 8 6.65 31.59 5.57
C LEU A 8 7.71 30.59 6.07
N GLU A 9 8.65 31.04 6.91
CA GLU A 9 9.68 30.16 7.49
C GLU A 9 9.06 29.11 8.42
N TYR A 10 8.11 29.53 9.27
CA TYR A 10 7.34 28.62 10.12
C TYR A 10 6.57 27.57 9.30
N TRP A 11 5.89 28.01 8.24
CA TRP A 11 5.15 27.11 7.35
C TRP A 11 6.07 26.12 6.63
N GLN A 12 7.19 26.58 6.08
CA GLN A 12 8.18 25.72 5.42
C GLN A 12 8.77 24.67 6.38
N LYS A 13 9.09 25.09 7.62
CA LYS A 13 9.59 24.18 8.66
C LYS A 13 8.56 23.09 8.98
N ARG A 14 7.30 23.46 9.20
CA ARG A 14 6.22 22.48 9.46
C ARG A 14 5.97 21.54 8.29
N GLN A 15 6.03 22.05 7.05
CA GLN A 15 5.88 21.19 5.87
C GLN A 15 6.99 20.13 5.82
N LYS A 16 8.23 20.52 6.12
CA LYS A 16 9.37 19.60 6.17
C LYS A 16 9.23 18.57 7.28
N GLU A 17 8.91 19.01 8.50
CA GLU A 17 8.68 18.11 9.66
C GLU A 17 7.55 17.11 9.37
N GLN A 18 6.44 17.58 8.78
CA GLN A 18 5.33 16.71 8.39
C GLN A 18 5.74 15.71 7.30
N GLN A 19 6.54 16.14 6.33
CA GLN A 19 7.04 15.28 5.27
C GLN A 19 7.95 14.18 5.83
N GLU A 20 8.89 14.53 6.71
CA GLU A 20 9.77 13.56 7.38
C GLU A 20 8.97 12.57 8.23
N TYR A 21 7.96 13.06 8.95
CA TYR A 21 7.06 12.20 9.72
C TYR A 21 6.26 11.23 8.82
N ASN A 22 5.68 11.73 7.73
CA ASN A 22 4.94 10.89 6.78
C ASN A 22 5.83 9.86 6.07
N GLN A 23 7.09 10.22 5.78
CA GLN A 23 8.07 9.29 5.24
C GLN A 23 8.38 8.16 6.22
N LYS A 24 8.53 8.49 7.52
CA LYS A 24 8.71 7.48 8.56
C LYS A 24 7.51 6.54 8.66
N LEU A 25 6.29 7.07 8.67
CA LEU A 25 5.08 6.26 8.67
C LEU A 25 4.99 5.34 7.45
N ALA A 26 5.37 5.84 6.26
CA ALA A 26 5.39 5.03 5.04
C ALA A 26 6.42 3.88 5.14
N GLN A 27 7.58 4.15 5.75
CA GLN A 27 8.62 3.14 5.97
C GLN A 27 8.12 2.05 6.94
N GLU A 28 7.55 2.44 8.08
CA GLU A 28 6.98 1.49 9.06
C GLU A 28 5.87 0.64 8.43
N ALA A 29 5.00 1.24 7.62
CA ALA A 29 3.96 0.51 6.90
C ALA A 29 4.53 -0.51 5.89
N ARG A 30 5.64 -0.19 5.22
CA ARG A 30 6.33 -1.14 4.33
C ARG A 30 6.98 -2.29 5.11
N GLU A 31 7.54 -2.02 6.27
CA GLU A 31 8.15 -3.04 7.14
C GLU A 31 7.14 -4.05 7.67
N ASN A 32 5.86 -3.68 7.73
CA ASN A 32 4.75 -4.57 8.12
C ASN A 32 4.21 -5.45 6.98
N LEU A 33 4.66 -5.26 5.74
CA LEU A 33 4.18 -6.02 4.57
C LEU A 33 4.73 -7.45 4.44
N PRO A 34 6.00 -7.77 4.75
CA PRO A 34 6.54 -9.12 4.61
C PRO A 34 5.68 -10.23 5.25
N PRO A 35 5.25 -10.15 6.53
CA PRO A 35 4.45 -11.22 7.13
C PRO A 35 3.06 -11.38 6.48
N VAL A 36 2.50 -10.29 5.94
CA VAL A 36 1.23 -10.30 5.20
C VAL A 36 1.42 -11.02 3.86
N ILE A 37 2.48 -10.68 3.14
CA ILE A 37 2.83 -11.28 1.83
C ILE A 37 3.05 -12.78 1.99
N ASP A 38 3.82 -13.19 2.99
CA ASP A 38 4.11 -14.61 3.24
C ASP A 38 2.85 -15.39 3.62
N TYR A 39 2.01 -14.84 4.51
CA TYR A 39 0.71 -15.45 4.81
C TYR A 39 -0.13 -15.67 3.55
N LEU A 40 -0.24 -14.66 2.69
CA LEU A 40 -1.03 -14.77 1.45
C LEU A 40 -0.48 -15.85 0.52
N LYS A 41 0.84 -15.89 0.32
CA LYS A 41 1.51 -16.89 -0.55
C LYS A 41 1.38 -18.32 -0.02
N GLU A 42 1.42 -18.50 1.30
CA GLU A 42 1.38 -19.83 1.91
C GLU A 42 -0.04 -20.43 1.95
N ASN A 43 -1.07 -19.59 1.98
CA ASN A 43 -2.45 -20.02 2.23
C ASN A 43 -3.35 -19.96 0.98
N PHE A 44 -2.92 -19.30 -0.09
CA PHE A 44 -3.70 -19.12 -1.31
C PHE A 44 -2.83 -19.32 -2.55
N PRO A 45 -3.41 -19.72 -3.69
CA PRO A 45 -2.68 -19.87 -4.96
C PRO A 45 -2.43 -18.50 -5.60
N ILE A 46 -1.69 -17.65 -4.89
CA ILE A 46 -1.40 -16.29 -5.31
C ILE A 46 -0.50 -16.31 -6.54
N THR A 47 -0.87 -15.55 -7.56
CA THR A 47 -0.05 -15.35 -8.77
C THR A 47 0.57 -13.97 -8.83
N LYS A 48 -0.01 -12.98 -8.12
CA LYS A 48 0.48 -11.60 -8.11
C LYS A 48 0.04 -10.85 -6.86
N ILE A 49 0.94 -10.04 -6.32
CA ILE A 49 0.66 -9.05 -5.26
C ILE A 49 1.25 -7.71 -5.69
N ILE A 50 0.41 -6.68 -5.76
CA ILE A 50 0.78 -5.33 -6.14
C ILE A 50 0.41 -4.38 -5.00
N LEU A 51 1.40 -3.67 -4.49
CA LEU A 51 1.19 -2.51 -3.64
C LEU A 51 0.79 -1.33 -4.52
N PHE A 52 -0.24 -0.60 -4.15
CA PHE A 52 -0.60 0.64 -4.85
C PHE A 52 -1.00 1.75 -3.87
N GLY A 53 -1.59 2.82 -4.39
CA GLY A 53 -2.20 3.84 -3.54
C GLY A 53 -1.21 4.82 -2.92
N SER A 54 -1.50 5.22 -1.69
CA SER A 54 -0.81 6.33 -1.00
C SER A 54 0.66 6.00 -0.68
N LEU A 55 0.96 4.73 -0.37
CA LEU A 55 2.30 4.24 -0.04
C LEU A 55 3.28 4.32 -1.23
N VAL A 56 2.79 4.05 -2.45
CA VAL A 56 3.61 4.16 -3.67
C VAL A 56 3.74 5.61 -4.13
N LYS A 57 2.72 6.44 -3.90
CA LYS A 57 2.70 7.86 -4.34
C LYS A 57 3.42 8.83 -3.40
N GLY A 58 3.99 8.35 -2.29
CA GLY A 58 4.61 9.20 -1.27
C GLY A 58 3.61 10.15 -0.59
N LYS A 59 2.33 9.77 -0.55
CA LYS A 59 1.24 10.56 0.08
C LYS A 59 0.64 9.84 1.29
N PHE A 60 1.39 8.90 1.88
CA PHE A 60 1.00 8.16 3.06
C PHE A 60 0.94 9.08 4.28
N GLN A 61 -0.12 8.94 5.08
CA GLN A 61 -0.38 9.74 6.26
C GLN A 61 -0.83 8.83 7.40
N GLU A 62 -0.99 9.39 8.60
CA GLU A 62 -1.36 8.63 9.80
C GLU A 62 -2.69 7.87 9.66
N THR A 63 -3.64 8.41 8.92
CA THR A 63 -4.95 7.77 8.66
C THR A 63 -4.97 6.91 7.41
N SER A 64 -3.83 6.76 6.71
CA SER A 64 -3.76 5.96 5.49
C SER A 64 -3.76 4.47 5.81
N ASP A 65 -4.50 3.74 4.99
CA ASP A 65 -4.47 2.29 4.85
C ASP A 65 -3.40 1.86 3.84
N ILE A 66 -3.12 0.56 3.84
CA ILE A 66 -2.24 -0.09 2.87
C ILE A 66 -3.11 -0.74 1.80
N ASP A 67 -3.05 -0.20 0.58
CA ASP A 67 -3.75 -0.73 -0.58
C ASP A 67 -2.96 -1.90 -1.23
N LEU A 68 -3.53 -3.10 -1.22
CA LEU A 68 -2.95 -4.28 -1.88
C LEU A 68 -3.91 -4.87 -2.91
N ALA A 69 -3.42 -5.08 -4.14
CA ALA A 69 -4.13 -5.80 -5.18
C ALA A 69 -3.53 -7.19 -5.34
N VAL A 70 -4.36 -8.22 -5.27
CA VAL A 70 -3.90 -9.61 -5.23
C VAL A 70 -4.66 -10.43 -6.28
N ALA A 71 -3.94 -11.25 -7.03
CA ALA A 71 -4.51 -12.21 -7.97
C ALA A 71 -4.41 -13.63 -7.40
N GLY A 72 -5.45 -14.44 -7.64
CA GLY A 72 -5.50 -15.85 -7.26
C GLY A 72 -6.12 -16.15 -5.88
N ILE A 73 -6.79 -15.19 -5.23
CA ILE A 73 -7.58 -15.48 -4.04
C ILE A 73 -8.95 -16.04 -4.47
N PRO A 74 -9.34 -17.26 -4.08
CA PRO A 74 -10.68 -17.77 -4.35
C PRO A 74 -11.75 -16.88 -3.68
N PRO A 75 -12.86 -16.53 -4.36
CA PRO A 75 -13.90 -15.66 -3.79
C PRO A 75 -14.45 -16.12 -2.43
N GLU A 76 -14.58 -17.44 -2.24
CA GLU A 76 -15.03 -18.06 -0.99
C GLU A 76 -14.07 -17.83 0.19
N SER A 77 -12.79 -17.60 -0.11
CA SER A 77 -11.72 -17.41 0.87
C SER A 77 -11.35 -15.93 1.07
N PHE A 78 -11.91 -15.03 0.26
CA PHE A 78 -11.53 -13.62 0.26
C PHE A 78 -11.71 -12.95 1.63
N PHE A 79 -12.86 -13.14 2.27
CA PHE A 79 -13.11 -12.53 3.58
C PHE A 79 -12.23 -13.12 4.69
N GLN A 80 -11.86 -14.40 4.58
CA GLN A 80 -10.91 -15.02 5.49
C GLN A 80 -9.51 -14.40 5.31
N ALA A 81 -9.07 -14.24 4.06
CA ALA A 81 -7.80 -13.58 3.74
C ALA A 81 -7.78 -12.15 4.27
N LEU A 82 -8.80 -11.34 3.96
CA LEU A 82 -8.94 -9.96 4.41
C LEU A 82 -8.90 -9.84 5.95
N GLY A 83 -9.63 -10.69 6.66
CA GLY A 83 -9.64 -10.69 8.11
C GLY A 83 -8.27 -11.07 8.70
N LYS A 84 -7.58 -12.04 8.09
CA LYS A 84 -6.27 -12.50 8.58
C LYS A 84 -5.16 -11.49 8.31
N VAL A 85 -5.13 -10.86 7.14
CA VAL A 85 -4.11 -9.83 6.86
C VAL A 85 -4.25 -8.62 7.80
N ASN A 86 -5.49 -8.23 8.13
CA ASN A 86 -5.75 -7.15 9.10
C ASN A 86 -5.50 -7.54 10.56
N LEU A 87 -5.35 -8.84 10.86
CA LEU A 87 -4.89 -9.31 12.18
C LEU A 87 -3.36 -9.36 12.27
N ILE A 88 -2.68 -9.53 11.13
CA ILE A 88 -1.20 -9.60 11.06
C ILE A 88 -0.60 -8.21 11.01
N SER A 89 -1.24 -7.27 10.30
CA SER A 89 -0.74 -5.92 10.11
C SER A 89 -1.25 -4.97 11.19
N ASP A 90 -0.36 -4.12 11.70
CA ASP A 90 -0.72 -3.01 12.58
C ASP A 90 -1.42 -1.85 11.83
N ARG A 91 -1.45 -1.92 10.50
CA ARG A 91 -2.13 -0.96 9.63
C ARG A 91 -3.25 -1.67 8.90
N TRP A 92 -4.38 -0.96 8.74
CA TRP A 92 -5.48 -1.50 7.97
C TRP A 92 -5.04 -1.77 6.52
N ILE A 93 -5.37 -2.96 6.02
CA ILE A 93 -5.09 -3.39 4.66
C ILE A 93 -6.39 -3.41 3.88
N ASP A 94 -6.45 -2.58 2.84
CA ASP A 94 -7.49 -2.64 1.81
C ASP A 94 -7.05 -3.64 0.73
N LEU A 95 -7.50 -4.89 0.88
CA LEU A 95 -7.19 -6.00 -0.02
C LEU A 95 -8.20 -6.03 -1.18
N LYS A 96 -7.72 -6.02 -2.43
CA LYS A 96 -8.57 -6.08 -3.64
C LYS A 96 -8.20 -7.26 -4.53
N PRO A 97 -9.17 -8.13 -4.87
CA PRO A 97 -8.96 -9.14 -5.91
C PRO A 97 -8.75 -8.43 -7.26
N ILE A 98 -7.65 -8.75 -7.94
CA ILE A 98 -7.34 -8.17 -9.26
C ILE A 98 -8.43 -8.49 -10.28
N GLU A 99 -9.03 -9.67 -10.15
CA GLU A 99 -10.08 -10.22 -10.99
C GLU A 99 -11.38 -9.39 -10.94
N ASP A 100 -11.63 -8.71 -9.81
CA ASP A 100 -12.84 -7.90 -9.57
C ASP A 100 -12.62 -6.40 -9.81
N LEU A 101 -11.40 -5.99 -10.17
CA LEU A 101 -11.09 -4.58 -10.42
C LEU A 101 -11.64 -4.10 -11.77
N GLU A 102 -12.28 -2.94 -11.77
CA GLU A 102 -12.69 -2.28 -13.02
C GLU A 102 -11.49 -2.08 -13.97
N PRO A 103 -11.63 -2.29 -15.29
CA PRO A 103 -10.51 -2.28 -16.23
C PRO A 103 -9.63 -1.01 -16.18
N HIS A 104 -10.25 0.16 -16.03
CA HIS A 104 -9.52 1.42 -15.90
C HIS A 104 -8.71 1.50 -14.60
N PHE A 105 -9.29 1.02 -13.50
CA PHE A 105 -8.62 0.97 -12.21
C PHE A 105 -7.48 -0.05 -12.22
N LEU A 106 -7.71 -1.24 -12.75
CA LEU A 106 -6.68 -2.28 -12.91
C LEU A 106 -5.49 -1.77 -13.73
N LYS A 107 -5.74 -1.10 -14.86
CA LYS A 107 -4.67 -0.50 -15.67
C LYS A 107 -3.82 0.47 -14.84
N ARG A 108 -4.45 1.30 -14.02
CA ARG A 108 -3.75 2.24 -13.13
C ARG A 108 -2.92 1.52 -12.07
N VAL A 109 -3.48 0.47 -11.45
CA VAL A 109 -2.76 -0.36 -10.47
C VAL A 109 -1.52 -0.99 -11.10
N LEU A 110 -1.65 -1.58 -12.30
CA LEU A 110 -0.52 -2.20 -13.01
C LEU A 110 0.53 -1.18 -13.47
N GLN A 111 0.13 0.05 -13.83
CA GLN A 111 1.05 1.08 -14.31
C GLN A 111 1.79 1.83 -13.20
N THR A 112 1.14 2.00 -12.05
CA THR A 112 1.65 2.86 -10.96
C THR A 112 1.95 2.13 -9.67
N GLY A 113 1.54 0.86 -9.57
CA GLY A 113 1.80 0.02 -8.42
C GLY A 113 3.19 -0.60 -8.44
N GLU A 114 3.63 -1.04 -7.28
CA GLU A 114 4.88 -1.76 -7.06
C GLU A 114 4.56 -3.26 -6.94
N CYS A 115 5.17 -4.06 -7.80
CA CYS A 115 5.00 -5.52 -7.75
C CYS A 115 5.79 -6.06 -6.56
N LEU A 116 5.09 -6.59 -5.55
CA LEU A 116 5.70 -7.22 -4.38
C LEU A 116 5.96 -8.71 -4.60
N TYR A 117 5.13 -9.35 -5.43
CA TYR A 117 5.23 -10.75 -5.77
C TYR A 117 4.61 -11.03 -7.14
N ALA A 118 5.26 -11.88 -7.92
CA ALA A 118 4.71 -12.51 -9.11
C ALA A 118 5.22 -13.95 -9.16
N SER A 119 4.32 -14.91 -9.42
CA SER A 119 4.74 -16.28 -9.70
C SER A 119 5.33 -16.37 -11.10
N ASP A 120 6.26 -17.29 -11.31
CA ASP A 120 6.94 -17.51 -12.61
C ASP A 120 6.01 -18.07 -13.71
N GLU A 121 4.71 -18.26 -13.43
CA GLU A 121 3.70 -18.70 -14.39
C GLU A 121 3.24 -17.59 -15.36
N CYS A 122 4.08 -16.55 -15.56
CA CYS A 122 3.97 -15.60 -16.66
C CYS A 122 4.98 -15.96 -17.77
N GLN A 123 4.74 -17.08 -18.45
CA GLN A 123 5.11 -17.29 -19.85
C GLN A 123 3.91 -17.82 -20.63
#